data_AF-A0A392MWI2-F1
#
_entry.id   AF-A0A392MWI2-F1
#
_cell.length_a   1.000
_cell.length_b   1.000
_cell.length_c   1.000
_cell.angle_alpha   90.00
_cell.angle_beta   90.00
_cell.angle_gamma   90.00
#
_symmetry.space_group_name_H-M   'P 1'
#
loop_
_entity.id
_entity.type
_entity.pdbx_description
1 polymer ?
#
loop_
_entity_poly.entity_id
_entity_poly.type
_entity_poly.pdbx_seq_one_letter_code
_entity_poly.pdbx_strand_id
1 'polypeptide(L)'
;INRLFELFVNNLDLLVQKARIEGSLDRGIVHLKANVIELQGTPKTVYVDQMSRASTVLFTFIFDRGVSWELANTMLKGKPKAEFGSSDDGFYLSKSEFMGKRHVILAFERDMHRAELTKKYSKVSSLEVAKIRWEHDYEESSKQCMHGPNCKNGKSCSVGSRLQEVNVLCGVIVPIWGKIQTALSKQVKQIHRRIRIVCVETTSSDNRRIVGLLVPNAAVTTVLE
;
A
#
# COMPACT_ATOMS: atom_id res chain seq x y z
N ILE A 1 -8.67 -43.33 -5.95
CA ILE A 1 -8.01 -42.11 -5.43
C ILE A 1 -7.25 -42.50 -4.17
N ASN A 2 -6.01 -42.05 -4.04
CA ASN A 2 -5.03 -42.57 -3.09
C ASN A 2 -5.34 -42.06 -1.67
N ARG A 3 -5.81 -42.92 -0.75
CA ARG A 3 -6.22 -42.53 0.64
C ARG A 3 -5.14 -41.80 1.42
N LEU A 4 -3.86 -42.06 1.11
CA LEU A 4 -2.74 -41.34 1.69
C LEU A 4 -2.75 -39.85 1.30
N PHE A 5 -3.13 -39.56 0.05
CA PHE A 5 -3.24 -38.20 -0.46
C PHE A 5 -4.42 -37.45 0.18
N GLU A 6 -5.55 -38.11 0.38
CA GLU A 6 -6.69 -37.53 1.12
C GLU A 6 -6.33 -37.19 2.56
N LEU A 7 -5.61 -38.09 3.26
CA LEU A 7 -5.17 -37.84 4.62
C LEU A 7 -4.16 -36.69 4.70
N PHE A 8 -3.29 -36.55 3.70
CA PHE A 8 -2.37 -35.41 3.59
C PHE A 8 -3.13 -34.09 3.36
N VAL A 9 -4.08 -34.07 2.42
CA VAL A 9 -4.90 -32.88 2.12
C VAL A 9 -5.70 -32.44 3.34
N ASN A 10 -6.33 -33.38 4.05
CA ASN A 10 -7.09 -33.07 5.26
C ASN A 10 -6.20 -32.49 6.37
N ASN A 11 -4.99 -33.04 6.56
CA ASN A 11 -4.04 -32.47 7.53
C ASN A 11 -3.56 -31.08 7.13
N LEU A 12 -3.30 -30.87 5.84
CA LEU A 12 -2.92 -29.56 5.32
C LEU A 12 -4.04 -28.54 5.54
N ASP A 13 -5.29 -28.91 5.28
CA ASP A 13 -6.45 -28.04 5.52
C ASP A 13 -6.59 -27.67 6.99
N LEU A 14 -6.40 -28.62 7.92
CA LEU A 14 -6.41 -28.34 9.36
C LEU A 14 -5.29 -27.36 9.76
N LEU A 15 -4.08 -27.55 9.24
CA LEU A 15 -2.96 -26.65 9.49
C LEU A 15 -3.21 -25.24 8.93
N VAL A 16 -3.79 -25.15 7.72
CA VAL A 16 -4.18 -23.87 7.09
C VAL A 16 -5.27 -23.17 7.90
N GLN A 17 -6.28 -23.90 8.38
CA GLN A 17 -7.33 -23.34 9.23
C GLN A 17 -6.76 -22.84 10.56
N LYS A 18 -5.90 -23.62 11.22
CA LYS A 18 -5.22 -23.22 12.44
C LYS A 18 -4.37 -21.96 12.24
N ALA A 19 -3.57 -21.90 11.18
CA ALA A 19 -2.78 -20.72 10.83
C ALA A 19 -3.64 -19.48 10.56
N ARG A 20 -4.83 -19.64 9.98
CA ARG A 20 -5.80 -18.55 9.80
C ARG A 20 -6.39 -18.06 11.12
N ILE A 21 -6.72 -18.97 12.05
CA ILE A 21 -7.25 -18.64 13.38
C ILE A 21 -6.18 -17.91 14.21
N GLU A 22 -4.95 -18.39 14.16
CA GLU A 22 -3.79 -17.77 14.83
C GLU A 22 -3.33 -16.47 14.15
N GLY A 23 -3.91 -16.15 12.98
CA GLY A 23 -3.63 -14.93 12.23
C GLY A 23 -2.23 -14.90 11.62
N SER A 24 -1.57 -16.05 11.44
CA SER A 24 -0.28 -16.15 10.74
C SER A 24 -0.44 -16.20 9.22
N LEU A 25 -1.64 -16.53 8.72
CA LEU A 25 -2.02 -16.53 7.31
C LEU A 25 -3.29 -15.70 7.07
N ASP A 26 -3.24 -14.77 6.10
CA ASP A 26 -4.41 -13.96 5.73
C ASP A 26 -5.49 -14.77 4.98
N ARG A 27 -6.74 -14.31 5.09
CA ARG A 27 -7.87 -14.88 4.34
C ARG A 27 -7.96 -14.25 2.95
N GLY A 28 -7.55 -15.00 1.93
CA GLY A 28 -7.74 -14.65 0.52
C GLY A 28 -6.59 -13.87 -0.11
N ILE A 29 -6.78 -13.48 -1.37
CA ILE A 29 -5.82 -12.68 -2.14
C ILE A 29 -6.13 -11.21 -1.91
N VAL A 30 -5.15 -10.45 -1.42
CA VAL A 30 -5.28 -9.01 -1.21
C VAL A 30 -4.92 -8.28 -2.50
N HIS A 31 -5.89 -7.56 -3.07
CA HIS A 31 -5.66 -6.72 -4.24
C HIS A 31 -5.05 -5.39 -3.80
N LEU A 32 -3.80 -5.15 -4.16
CA LEU A 32 -3.13 -3.89 -3.86
C LEU A 32 -3.48 -2.86 -4.94
N LYS A 33 -3.88 -1.66 -4.50
CA LYS A 33 -4.31 -0.56 -5.38
C LYS A 33 -3.54 0.72 -5.08
N ALA A 34 -3.22 1.45 -6.14
CA ALA A 34 -2.66 2.80 -6.10
C ALA A 34 -3.06 3.53 -7.40
N ASN A 35 -2.77 4.83 -7.48
CA ASN A 35 -3.06 5.61 -8.69
C ASN A 35 -2.07 5.25 -9.80
N VAL A 36 -0.81 5.03 -9.43
CA VAL A 36 0.25 4.56 -10.32
C VAL A 36 0.99 3.41 -9.64
N ILE A 37 1.24 2.34 -10.40
CA ILE A 37 2.00 1.16 -9.95
C ILE A 37 3.04 0.86 -11.02
N GLU A 38 4.30 1.06 -10.67
CA GLU A 38 5.44 0.86 -11.56
C GLU A 38 6.39 -0.21 -11.03
N LEU A 39 6.93 -1.03 -11.93
CA LEU A 39 7.97 -1.98 -11.61
C LEU A 39 9.30 -1.25 -11.45
N GLN A 40 9.95 -1.44 -10.30
CA GLN A 40 11.24 -0.85 -10.00
C GLN A 40 12.38 -1.75 -10.47
N GLY A 41 13.09 -1.31 -11.51
CA GLY A 41 14.25 -2.03 -12.04
C GLY A 41 13.90 -3.42 -12.58
N THR A 42 14.89 -4.32 -12.59
CA THR A 42 14.69 -5.70 -13.02
C THR A 42 14.33 -6.61 -11.84
N PRO A 43 13.35 -7.52 -12.00
CA PRO A 43 13.03 -8.50 -10.97
C PRO A 43 14.26 -9.36 -10.60
N LYS A 44 14.39 -9.68 -9.31
CA LYS A 44 15.55 -10.41 -8.77
C LYS A 44 15.23 -11.89 -8.62
N THR A 45 16.02 -12.77 -9.24
CA THR A 45 15.88 -14.22 -9.04
C THR A 45 16.42 -14.61 -7.66
N VAL A 46 15.57 -15.22 -6.86
CA VAL A 46 15.88 -15.68 -5.50
C VAL A 46 16.34 -17.14 -5.49
N TYR A 47 15.70 -17.96 -6.31
CA TYR A 47 15.97 -19.39 -6.37
C TYR A 47 15.60 -19.94 -7.75
N VAL A 48 16.33 -20.96 -8.20
CA VAL A 48 15.99 -21.73 -9.40
C VAL A 48 16.01 -23.19 -9.04
N ASP A 49 14.89 -23.87 -9.22
CA ASP A 49 14.78 -25.30 -9.02
C ASP A 49 15.58 -26.04 -10.09
N GLN A 50 16.49 -26.92 -9.69
CA GLN A 50 17.40 -27.58 -10.63
C GLN A 50 16.69 -28.56 -11.56
N MET A 51 15.59 -29.17 -11.10
CA MET A 51 14.88 -30.23 -11.81
C MET A 51 13.87 -29.66 -12.81
N SER A 52 13.03 -28.72 -12.37
CA SER A 52 11.97 -28.10 -13.17
C SER A 52 12.42 -26.84 -13.89
N ARG A 53 13.59 -26.28 -13.54
CA ARG A 53 14.08 -24.95 -13.99
C ARG A 53 13.15 -23.80 -13.61
N ALA A 54 12.12 -24.06 -12.79
CA ALA A 54 11.20 -23.05 -12.33
C ALA A 54 11.91 -22.12 -11.34
N SER A 55 11.65 -20.82 -11.46
CA SER A 55 12.33 -19.80 -10.67
C SER A 55 11.40 -19.21 -9.61
N THR A 56 11.99 -18.78 -8.51
CA THR A 56 11.38 -17.82 -7.59
C THR A 56 11.98 -16.46 -7.84
N VAL A 57 11.13 -15.46 -8.07
CA VAL A 57 11.52 -14.12 -8.48
C VAL A 57 10.87 -13.11 -7.55
N LEU A 58 11.65 -12.16 -7.05
CA LEU A 58 11.21 -11.03 -6.27
C LEU A 58 10.98 -9.84 -7.20
N PHE A 59 9.75 -9.35 -7.25
CA PHE A 59 9.36 -8.13 -7.92
C PHE A 59 9.28 -7.00 -6.89
N THR A 60 9.84 -5.85 -7.23
CA THR A 60 9.77 -4.64 -6.40
C THR A 60 8.98 -3.58 -7.16
N PHE A 61 7.92 -3.07 -6.56
CA PHE A 61 7.05 -2.07 -7.18
C PHE A 61 7.08 -0.78 -6.38
N ILE A 62 6.96 0.35 -7.08
CA ILE A 62 6.66 1.64 -6.47
C ILE A 62 5.18 1.94 -6.69
N PHE A 63 4.47 2.08 -5.57
CA PHE A 63 3.07 2.47 -5.51
C PHE A 63 3.00 3.96 -5.24
N ASP A 64 2.44 4.74 -6.17
CA ASP A 64 2.08 6.15 -5.94
C ASP A 64 0.58 6.27 -5.67
N ARG A 65 0.23 6.59 -4.42
CA ARG A 65 -1.15 6.79 -3.97
C ARG A 65 -1.54 8.27 -3.88
N GLY A 66 -0.69 9.16 -4.36
CA GLY A 66 -0.87 10.60 -4.28
C GLY A 66 -1.83 11.11 -5.34
N VAL A 67 -2.51 12.20 -5.01
CA VAL A 67 -3.36 12.93 -5.94
C VAL A 67 -2.65 14.24 -6.26
N SER A 68 -2.27 14.44 -7.54
CA SER A 68 -1.65 15.70 -7.95
C SER A 68 -2.64 16.86 -7.86
N TRP A 69 -2.15 18.09 -7.87
CA TRP A 69 -3.01 19.26 -7.86
C TRP A 69 -3.96 19.29 -9.07
N GLU A 70 -3.46 18.94 -10.25
CA GLU A 70 -4.21 18.91 -11.50
C GLU A 70 -5.36 17.92 -11.41
N LEU A 71 -5.09 16.72 -10.88
CA LEU A 71 -6.09 15.68 -10.68
C LEU A 71 -7.13 16.13 -9.64
N ALA A 72 -6.70 16.66 -8.49
CA ALA A 72 -7.59 17.18 -7.45
C ALA A 72 -8.50 18.31 -7.98
N ASN A 73 -7.94 19.23 -8.76
CA ASN A 73 -8.66 20.34 -9.38
C ASN A 73 -9.64 19.84 -10.45
N THR A 74 -9.27 18.81 -11.20
CA THR A 74 -10.16 18.15 -12.17
C THR A 74 -11.32 17.46 -11.47
N MET A 75 -11.08 16.77 -10.35
CA MET A 75 -12.12 16.16 -9.53
C MET A 75 -13.12 17.19 -9.00
N LEU A 76 -12.64 18.38 -8.61
CA LEU A 76 -13.50 19.47 -8.16
C LEU A 76 -14.33 20.07 -9.31
N LYS A 77 -13.74 20.27 -10.49
CA LYS A 77 -14.40 20.89 -11.65
C LYS A 77 -15.32 19.94 -12.43
N GLY A 78 -15.01 18.65 -12.45
CA GLY A 78 -15.70 17.65 -13.25
C GLY A 78 -17.07 17.23 -12.71
N LYS A 79 -17.53 17.79 -11.59
CA LYS A 79 -18.86 17.53 -11.07
C LYS A 79 -19.86 18.57 -11.60
N PRO A 80 -21.07 18.14 -12.06
CA PRO A 80 -22.13 19.07 -12.35
C PRO A 80 -22.42 19.89 -11.08
N LYS A 81 -22.40 21.22 -11.19
CA LYS A 81 -22.88 22.09 -10.11
C LYS A 81 -24.27 21.63 -9.75
N ALA A 82 -24.48 21.20 -8.51
CA ALA A 82 -25.81 20.87 -8.03
C ALA A 82 -26.74 22.05 -8.31
N GLU A 83 -27.87 21.79 -8.99
CA GLU A 83 -28.83 22.81 -9.42
C GLU A 83 -29.50 23.54 -8.24
N PHE A 84 -29.26 23.09 -7.01
CA PHE A 84 -29.74 23.73 -5.79
C PHE A 84 -28.66 23.68 -4.70
N GLY A 85 -28.22 24.85 -4.23
CA GLY A 85 -27.40 25.00 -3.03
C GLY A 85 -25.89 25.05 -3.31
N SER A 86 -25.22 26.03 -2.69
CA SER A 86 -23.77 26.13 -2.64
C SER A 86 -23.16 24.79 -2.23
N SER A 87 -22.54 24.08 -3.16
CA SER A 87 -21.80 22.88 -2.80
C SER A 87 -20.66 23.28 -1.87
N ASP A 88 -20.65 22.71 -0.67
CA ASP A 88 -19.55 22.88 0.28
C ASP A 88 -18.27 22.13 -0.17
N ASP A 89 -18.27 21.56 -1.38
CA ASP A 89 -17.07 21.02 -2.01
C ASP A 89 -15.99 22.10 -2.16
N GLY A 90 -14.74 21.69 -1.96
CA GLY A 90 -13.59 22.55 -2.20
C GLY A 90 -12.37 22.19 -1.38
N PHE A 91 -11.39 23.08 -1.42
CA PHE A 91 -10.16 22.94 -0.64
C PHE A 91 -10.32 23.57 0.74
N TYR A 92 -9.81 22.85 1.74
CA TYR A 92 -9.94 23.18 3.14
C TYR A 92 -8.58 23.14 3.82
N LEU A 93 -8.29 24.14 4.65
CA LEU A 93 -7.08 24.21 5.43
C LEU A 93 -7.34 23.82 6.88
N SER A 94 -6.49 22.97 7.46
CA SER A 94 -6.61 22.59 8.87
C SER A 94 -6.47 23.82 9.78
N LYS A 95 -7.34 23.93 10.78
CA LYS A 95 -7.29 25.00 11.79
C LYS A 95 -6.12 24.79 12.76
N SER A 96 -5.87 23.55 13.12
CA SER A 96 -4.72 23.14 13.93
C SER A 96 -3.57 22.66 13.05
N GLU A 97 -2.35 22.82 13.57
CA GLU A 97 -1.21 22.10 13.02
C GLU A 97 -1.31 20.63 13.38
N PHE A 98 -1.07 19.79 12.39
CA PHE A 98 -0.89 18.36 12.56
C PHE A 98 0.50 18.03 12.02
N MET A 99 1.31 17.34 12.82
CA MET A 99 2.69 16.98 12.46
C MET A 99 3.56 18.19 12.07
N GLY A 100 3.38 19.31 12.80
CA GLY A 100 4.20 20.52 12.67
C GLY A 100 3.82 21.45 11.51
N LYS A 101 2.72 21.19 10.80
CA LYS A 101 2.21 22.11 9.77
C LYS A 101 0.69 22.03 9.60
N ARG A 102 0.12 23.02 8.90
CA ARG A 102 -1.29 23.00 8.48
C ARG A 102 -1.42 22.42 7.09
N HIS A 103 -2.30 21.45 6.94
CA HIS A 103 -2.48 20.70 5.70
C HIS A 103 -3.71 21.17 4.94
N VAL A 104 -3.62 21.12 3.62
CA VAL A 104 -4.78 21.34 2.73
C VAL A 104 -5.38 19.98 2.35
N ILE A 105 -6.69 19.87 2.45
CA ILE A 105 -7.46 18.71 2.01
C ILE A 105 -8.49 19.13 0.96
N LEU A 106 -8.83 18.22 0.07
CA LEU A 106 -10.00 18.33 -0.79
C LEU A 106 -11.13 17.59 -0.09
N ALA A 107 -12.21 18.29 0.24
CA ALA A 107 -13.36 17.69 0.89
C ALA A 107 -14.59 17.84 -0.01
N PHE A 108 -15.40 16.78 -0.01
CA PHE A 108 -16.71 16.79 -0.62
C PHE A 108 -17.78 16.64 0.44
N GLU A 109 -18.92 17.30 0.27
CA GLU A 109 -20.03 17.30 1.24
C GLU A 109 -20.54 15.89 1.55
N ARG A 110 -20.44 14.98 0.56
CA ARG A 110 -20.85 13.58 0.70
C ARG A 110 -19.89 12.72 1.54
N ASP A 111 -18.63 13.14 1.67
CA ASP A 111 -17.58 12.35 2.32
C ASP A 111 -17.37 12.72 3.79
N MET A 112 -17.74 13.94 4.19
CA MET A 112 -17.60 14.40 5.56
C MET A 112 -18.74 15.34 5.96
N HIS A 113 -19.37 15.09 7.10
CA HIS A 113 -20.47 15.92 7.57
C HIS A 113 -20.00 17.36 7.80
N ARG A 114 -20.70 18.34 7.23
CA ARG A 114 -20.30 19.77 7.23
C ARG A 114 -19.91 20.32 8.60
N ALA A 115 -20.60 19.89 9.65
CA ALA A 115 -20.30 20.29 11.02
C ALA A 115 -18.92 19.82 11.51
N GLU A 116 -18.49 18.63 11.09
CA GLU A 116 -17.15 18.13 11.43
C GLU A 116 -16.07 18.84 10.59
N LEU A 117 -16.36 19.11 9.32
CA LEU A 117 -15.45 19.81 8.40
C LEU A 117 -15.14 21.22 8.89
N THR A 118 -16.18 21.98 9.19
CA THR A 118 -16.04 23.36 9.69
C THR A 118 -15.46 23.41 11.11
N LYS A 119 -15.55 22.34 11.90
CA LYS A 119 -14.90 22.27 13.22
C LYS A 119 -13.38 22.18 13.09
N LYS A 120 -12.86 21.33 12.20
CA LYS A 120 -11.43 21.03 12.08
C LYS A 120 -10.72 21.84 11.00
N TYR A 121 -11.45 22.31 10.00
CA TYR A 121 -10.91 22.96 8.81
C TYR A 121 -11.65 24.26 8.48
N SER A 122 -11.00 25.12 7.72
CA SER A 122 -11.57 26.35 7.16
C SER A 122 -11.45 26.30 5.64
N LYS A 123 -12.52 26.64 4.92
CA LYS A 123 -12.48 26.68 3.45
C LYS A 123 -11.42 27.68 2.99
N VAL A 124 -10.59 27.27 2.05
CA VAL A 124 -9.51 28.14 1.55
C VAL A 124 -10.12 29.24 0.69
N SER A 125 -9.74 30.49 0.93
CA SER A 125 -10.24 31.66 0.19
C SER A 125 -9.55 31.85 -1.17
N SER A 126 -8.32 31.34 -1.32
CA SER A 126 -7.52 31.44 -2.55
C SER A 126 -7.07 30.06 -3.03
N LEU A 127 -7.46 29.70 -4.26
CA LEU A 127 -6.99 28.46 -4.90
C LEU A 127 -5.47 28.45 -5.11
N GLU A 128 -4.84 29.61 -5.26
CA GLU A 128 -3.38 29.70 -5.38
C GLU A 128 -2.69 29.26 -4.08
N VAL A 129 -3.21 29.71 -2.94
CA VAL A 129 -2.68 29.29 -1.62
C VAL A 129 -2.92 27.80 -1.39
N ALA A 130 -4.07 27.27 -1.83
CA ALA A 130 -4.34 25.84 -1.79
C ALA A 130 -3.35 25.06 -2.67
N LYS A 131 -3.09 25.52 -3.90
CA LYS A 131 -2.16 24.91 -4.84
C LYS A 131 -0.76 24.79 -4.28
N ILE A 132 -0.18 25.91 -3.85
CA ILE A 132 1.19 25.96 -3.33
C ILE A 132 1.37 24.98 -2.17
N ARG A 133 0.41 24.95 -1.23
CA ARG A 133 0.45 24.04 -0.08
C ARG A 133 0.23 22.58 -0.48
N TRP A 134 -0.68 22.33 -1.41
CA TRP A 134 -0.94 20.99 -1.92
C TRP A 134 0.29 20.41 -2.61
N GLU A 135 0.92 21.16 -3.52
CA GLU A 135 2.11 20.73 -4.25
C GLU A 135 3.29 20.50 -3.29
N HIS A 136 3.46 21.38 -2.30
CA HIS A 136 4.46 21.18 -1.26
C HIS A 136 4.20 19.90 -0.44
N ASP A 137 2.96 19.66 0.00
CA ASP A 137 2.61 18.44 0.74
C ASP A 137 2.72 17.18 -0.13
N TYR A 138 2.35 17.29 -1.41
CA TYR A 138 2.49 16.25 -2.40
C TYR A 138 3.95 15.84 -2.54
N GLU A 139 4.86 16.81 -2.69
CA GLU A 139 6.29 16.57 -2.79
C GLU A 139 6.88 15.97 -1.51
N GLU A 140 6.57 16.54 -0.35
CA GLU A 140 7.08 16.06 0.94
C GLU A 140 6.61 14.64 1.27
N SER A 141 5.36 14.30 0.93
CA SER A 141 4.80 12.97 1.18
C SER A 141 5.50 11.85 0.41
N SER A 142 6.29 12.18 -0.62
CA SER A 142 7.13 11.21 -1.34
C SER A 142 8.41 10.85 -0.60
N LYS A 143 8.90 11.76 0.26
CA LYS A 143 10.21 11.66 0.93
C LYS A 143 10.11 11.15 2.35
N GLN A 144 9.00 11.45 3.02
CA GLN A 144 8.80 11.12 4.43
C GLN A 144 7.40 10.62 4.74
N CYS A 145 7.26 10.00 5.90
CA CYS A 145 5.95 9.66 6.44
C CYS A 145 5.18 10.92 6.86
N MET A 146 3.87 10.80 7.01
CA MET A 146 3.03 11.90 7.48
C MET A 146 3.43 12.40 8.87
N HIS A 147 4.20 11.63 9.64
CA HIS A 147 4.69 12.06 10.94
C HIS A 147 5.86 13.07 10.86
N GLY A 148 6.37 13.35 9.66
CA GLY A 148 7.47 14.29 9.45
C GLY A 148 8.84 13.77 9.89
N PRO A 149 9.83 14.66 10.03
CA PRO A 149 11.24 14.28 10.22
C PRO A 149 11.51 13.67 11.61
N ASN A 150 10.72 14.06 12.62
CA ASN A 150 10.87 13.58 14.01
C ASN A 150 10.03 12.33 14.29
N CYS A 151 9.74 11.51 13.28
CA CYS A 151 8.97 10.30 13.45
C CYS A 151 9.68 9.32 14.40
N LYS A 152 8.97 8.86 15.44
CA LYS A 152 9.48 7.84 16.39
C LYS A 152 9.90 6.53 15.71
N ASN A 153 9.33 6.23 14.54
CA ASN A 153 9.62 5.03 13.75
C ASN A 153 10.73 5.26 12.71
N GLY A 154 11.29 6.47 12.63
CA GLY A 154 12.37 6.87 11.74
C GLY A 154 12.09 6.59 10.26
N LYS A 155 13.16 6.30 9.50
CA LYS A 155 13.12 6.01 8.06
C LYS A 155 12.29 4.77 7.68
N SER A 156 12.01 3.88 8.63
CA SER A 156 11.19 2.68 8.40
C SER A 156 9.68 2.96 8.40
N CYS A 157 9.28 4.20 8.75
CA CYS A 157 7.89 4.60 8.71
C CYS A 157 7.47 4.97 7.29
N SER A 158 6.44 4.30 6.77
CA SER A 158 5.79 4.62 5.50
C SER A 158 4.34 5.08 5.67
N VAL A 159 3.94 5.41 6.91
CA VAL A 159 2.57 5.81 7.24
C VAL A 159 2.26 7.14 6.58
N GLY A 160 1.22 7.18 5.75
CA GLY A 160 0.83 8.37 5.00
C GLY A 160 1.84 8.83 3.94
N SER A 161 2.87 8.03 3.64
CA SER A 161 3.74 8.29 2.49
C SER A 161 3.00 8.01 1.18
N ARG A 162 3.19 8.93 0.24
CA ARG A 162 2.66 8.85 -1.13
C ARG A 162 3.25 7.66 -1.87
N LEU A 163 4.58 7.60 -1.88
CA LEU A 163 5.35 6.52 -2.49
C LEU A 163 5.55 5.40 -1.48
N GLN A 164 5.20 4.18 -1.89
CA GLN A 164 5.47 2.98 -1.12
C GLN A 164 6.14 1.92 -1.98
N GLU A 165 7.26 1.41 -1.49
CA GLU A 165 7.90 0.24 -2.06
C GLU A 165 7.18 -1.02 -1.58
N VAL A 166 6.76 -1.87 -2.51
CA VAL A 166 6.06 -3.12 -2.29
C VAL A 166 6.83 -4.25 -2.94
N ASN A 167 7.18 -5.26 -2.15
CA ASN A 167 7.97 -6.40 -2.60
C ASN A 167 7.10 -7.66 -2.69
N VAL A 168 7.04 -8.30 -3.85
CA VAL A 168 6.20 -9.47 -4.13
C VAL A 168 7.05 -10.61 -4.65
N LEU A 169 7.03 -11.72 -3.92
CA LEU A 169 7.76 -12.94 -4.26
C LEU A 169 6.84 -13.90 -5.03
N CYS A 170 7.24 -14.25 -6.25
CA CYS A 170 6.45 -15.05 -7.19
C CYS A 170 7.23 -16.30 -7.63
N GLY A 171 6.50 -17.32 -8.08
CA GLY A 171 7.08 -18.57 -8.58
C GLY A 171 7.04 -19.70 -7.56
N VAL A 172 8.06 -20.55 -7.55
CA VAL A 172 8.07 -21.79 -6.77
C VAL A 172 8.55 -21.56 -5.34
N ILE A 173 7.62 -21.25 -4.44
CA ILE A 173 7.90 -20.81 -3.08
C ILE A 173 8.33 -21.96 -2.13
N VAL A 174 7.81 -23.18 -2.32
CA VAL A 174 7.97 -24.30 -1.39
C VAL A 174 9.45 -24.61 -1.03
N PRO A 175 10.40 -24.67 -2.00
CA PRO A 175 11.80 -24.95 -1.71
C PRO A 175 12.49 -23.92 -0.80
N ILE A 176 12.00 -22.69 -0.77
CA ILE A 176 12.56 -21.61 0.06
C ILE A 176 11.65 -21.25 1.25
N TRP A 177 10.62 -22.06 1.52
CA TRP A 177 9.63 -21.77 2.55
C TRP A 177 10.24 -21.52 3.93
N GLY A 178 11.22 -22.34 4.33
CA GLY A 178 11.93 -22.17 5.61
C GLY A 178 12.67 -20.83 5.72
N LYS A 179 13.28 -20.35 4.62
CA LYS A 179 13.91 -19.03 4.57
C LYS A 179 12.89 -17.91 4.77
N ILE A 180 11.75 -18.00 4.07
CA ILE A 180 10.65 -17.04 4.17
C ILE A 180 10.10 -17.01 5.60
N GLN A 181 9.78 -18.16 6.19
CA GLN A 181 9.29 -18.23 7.57
C GLN A 181 10.28 -17.61 8.55
N THR A 182 11.56 -17.90 8.39
CA THR A 182 12.62 -17.32 9.22
C THR A 182 12.67 -15.79 9.07
N ALA A 183 12.65 -15.28 7.83
CA ALA A 183 12.66 -13.84 7.55
C ALA A 183 11.43 -13.11 8.14
N LEU A 184 10.24 -13.71 8.03
CA LEU A 184 9.00 -13.14 8.57
C LEU A 184 8.95 -13.23 10.10
N SER A 185 9.44 -14.31 10.72
CA SER A 185 9.42 -14.47 12.19
C SER A 185 10.25 -13.40 12.91
N LYS A 186 11.32 -12.91 12.28
CA LYS A 186 12.21 -11.86 12.81
C LYS A 186 11.61 -10.45 12.76
N GLN A 187 10.44 -10.27 12.14
CA GLN A 187 9.86 -8.93 11.98
C GLN A 187 9.34 -8.38 13.32
N VAL A 188 9.58 -7.10 13.58
CA VAL A 188 9.15 -6.44 14.83
C VAL A 188 7.63 -6.30 14.90
N LYS A 189 7.00 -5.92 13.78
CA LYS A 189 5.55 -5.73 13.70
C LYS A 189 4.85 -7.05 13.46
N GLN A 190 3.86 -7.39 14.29
CA GLN A 190 3.05 -8.61 14.16
C GLN A 190 2.45 -8.77 12.74
N ILE A 191 1.95 -7.68 12.15
CA ILE A 191 1.39 -7.70 10.79
C ILE A 191 2.43 -8.06 9.69
N HIS A 192 3.72 -7.82 9.94
CA HIS A 192 4.79 -8.19 9.03
C HIS A 192 5.26 -9.64 9.21
N ARG A 193 4.84 -10.33 10.29
CA ARG A 193 5.10 -11.77 10.48
C ARG A 193 4.11 -12.64 9.71
N ARG A 194 3.02 -12.04 9.22
CA ARG A 194 1.93 -12.74 8.53
C ARG A 194 2.27 -12.99 7.07
N ILE A 195 1.95 -14.19 6.61
CA ILE A 195 2.02 -14.57 5.20
C ILE A 195 0.78 -14.03 4.50
N ARG A 196 0.99 -13.25 3.43
CA ARG A 196 -0.08 -12.55 2.71
C ARG A 196 0.10 -12.70 1.21
N ILE A 197 -0.88 -13.31 0.55
CA ILE A 197 -0.89 -13.41 -0.90
C ILE A 197 -1.50 -12.11 -1.43
N VAL A 198 -0.74 -11.42 -2.29
CA VAL A 198 -1.15 -10.16 -2.89
C VAL A 198 -1.25 -10.29 -4.40
N CYS A 199 -2.16 -9.51 -4.98
CA CYS A 199 -2.29 -9.29 -6.40
C CYS A 199 -1.95 -7.84 -6.70
N VAL A 200 -1.01 -7.61 -7.60
CA VAL A 200 -0.59 -6.31 -8.10
C VAL A 200 -0.93 -6.26 -9.58
N GLU A 201 -1.52 -5.16 -10.02
CA GLU A 201 -1.79 -4.87 -11.42
C GLU A 201 -1.04 -3.58 -11.76
N THR A 202 -0.07 -3.66 -12.67
CA THR A 202 0.70 -2.49 -13.07
C THR A 202 -0.17 -1.52 -13.84
N THR A 203 0.10 -0.23 -13.72
CA THR A 203 -0.61 0.82 -14.48
C THR A 203 0.08 1.15 -15.80
N SER A 204 1.19 0.49 -16.11
CA SER A 204 1.93 0.58 -17.37
C SER A 204 1.10 0.04 -18.54
N SER A 205 1.45 0.41 -19.78
CA SER A 205 0.69 0.05 -20.99
C SER A 205 0.44 -1.45 -21.20
N ASP A 206 1.18 -2.31 -20.51
CA ASP A 206 1.06 -3.77 -20.58
C ASP A 206 0.19 -4.40 -19.48
N ASN A 207 -0.35 -3.61 -18.53
CA ASN A 207 -1.27 -4.02 -17.46
C ASN A 207 -0.97 -5.41 -16.90
N ARG A 208 0.27 -5.62 -16.43
CA ARG A 208 0.69 -6.92 -15.94
C ARG A 208 0.07 -7.20 -14.59
N ARG A 209 -0.61 -8.35 -14.51
CA ARG A 209 -1.12 -8.89 -13.25
C ARG A 209 -0.11 -9.86 -12.65
N ILE A 210 0.34 -9.55 -11.44
CA ILE A 210 1.34 -10.33 -10.69
C ILE A 210 0.73 -10.76 -9.36
N VAL A 211 0.76 -12.06 -9.09
CA VAL A 211 0.25 -12.66 -7.85
C VAL A 211 1.41 -13.36 -7.13
N GLY A 212 1.57 -13.06 -5.85
CA GLY A 212 2.67 -13.63 -5.06
C GLY A 212 2.57 -13.30 -3.58
N LEU A 213 3.61 -13.68 -2.84
CA LEU A 213 3.72 -13.42 -1.42
C LEU A 213 4.27 -12.02 -1.17
N LEU A 214 3.57 -11.23 -0.35
CA LEU A 214 4.07 -9.94 0.11
C LEU A 214 5.26 -10.13 1.06
N VAL A 215 6.39 -9.53 0.72
CA VAL A 215 7.60 -9.52 1.53
C VAL A 215 7.75 -8.14 2.17
N PRO A 216 7.82 -8.01 3.51
CA PRO A 216 8.13 -6.73 4.14
C PRO A 216 9.51 -6.23 3.71
N ASN A 217 9.68 -4.91 3.52
CA ASN A 217 10.95 -4.35 3.03
C ASN A 217 12.15 -4.72 3.92
N ALA A 218 11.93 -4.80 5.24
CA ALA A 218 12.95 -5.23 6.20
C ALA A 218 13.31 -6.74 6.12
N ALA A 219 12.54 -7.54 5.40
CA ALA A 219 12.79 -8.97 5.16
C ALA A 219 13.41 -9.26 3.80
N VAL A 220 13.48 -8.28 2.88
CA VAL A 220 13.92 -8.48 1.50
C VAL A 220 15.34 -9.01 1.43
N THR A 221 16.28 -8.43 2.20
CA THR A 221 17.68 -8.87 2.22
C THR A 221 17.79 -10.33 2.65
N THR A 222 17.13 -10.71 3.73
CA THR A 222 17.13 -12.11 4.23
C THR A 222 16.47 -13.09 3.26
N VAL A 223 15.52 -12.65 2.44
CA VAL A 223 14.91 -13.52 1.42
C VAL A 223 15.84 -13.70 0.21
N LEU A 224 16.68 -12.71 -0.11
CA LEU A 224 17.61 -12.74 -1.24
C LEU A 224 18.91 -13.52 -0.96
N GLU A 225 19.27 -13.72 0.31
CA GLU A 225 20.36 -14.59 0.78
C GLU A 225 20.00 -16.08 0.66
#